data_AF-A0A0F7DHI0-F1
#
_entry.id   AF-A0A0F7DHI0-F1
#
_cell.length_a   1.000
_cell.length_b   1.000
_cell.length_c   1.000
_cell.angle_alpha   90.00
_cell.angle_beta   90.00
_cell.angle_gamma   90.00
#
_symmetry.space_group_name_H-M   'P 1'
#
loop_
_entity.id
_entity.type
_entity.pdbx_description
1 polymer ?
#
loop_
_entity_poly.entity_id
_entity_poly.type
_entity_poly.pdbx_seq_one_letter_code
_entity_poly.pdbx_strand_id
1 'polypeptide(L)'
;MASFSLQFCSQFVPYSSSTVQLRSRQHEIRCESGRLEVGSPVIVVEAPRMIKTAASVPCLLVNSGLVNPGDVGRIVSRKPKDVWAVRLAIGTYLIDAKYFKPLLLDDAQH
;
A
#
# COMPACT_ATOMS: atom_id res chain seq x y z
N MET A 1 24.07 37.44 -6.15
CA MET A 1 23.57 36.46 -7.13
C MET A 1 24.09 35.09 -6.69
N ALA A 2 23.25 34.30 -6.02
CA ALA A 2 23.66 33.01 -5.45
C ALA A 2 23.66 31.95 -6.55
N SER A 3 24.81 31.29 -6.75
CA SER A 3 24.95 30.11 -7.60
C SER A 3 25.11 28.91 -6.68
N PHE A 4 24.11 28.03 -6.64
CA PHE A 4 24.17 26.77 -5.88
C PHE A 4 24.58 25.65 -6.84
N SER A 5 25.85 25.27 -6.77
CA SER A 5 26.35 24.00 -7.28
C SER A 5 25.93 22.91 -6.30
N LEU A 6 24.97 22.06 -6.68
CA LEU A 6 24.61 20.87 -5.92
C LEU A 6 25.54 19.73 -6.34
N GLN A 7 26.70 19.71 -5.68
CA GLN A 7 27.63 18.59 -5.76
C GLN A 7 27.26 17.54 -4.71
N PHE A 8 27.00 16.34 -5.24
CA PHE A 8 26.93 15.03 -4.59
C PHE A 8 27.78 14.90 -3.31
N CYS A 9 27.14 14.52 -2.21
CA CYS A 9 27.74 14.15 -0.92
C CYS A 9 26.64 13.34 -0.19
N SER A 10 26.80 12.14 0.37
CA SER A 10 27.93 11.27 0.61
C SER A 10 27.37 9.89 1.03
N GLN A 11 28.13 8.83 0.77
CA GLN A 11 28.48 7.75 1.71
C GLN A 11 27.39 7.07 2.56
N PHE A 12 27.11 5.82 2.18
CA PHE A 12 27.39 4.60 2.96
C PHE A 12 27.44 4.70 4.52
N VAL A 13 26.31 4.28 5.13
CA VAL A 13 26.04 3.56 6.41
C VAL A 13 26.57 4.12 7.74
N PRO A 14 25.73 4.11 8.80
CA PRO A 14 25.90 3.02 9.77
C PRO A 14 24.58 2.43 10.31
N TYR A 15 24.69 1.15 10.67
CA TYR A 15 23.86 0.49 11.68
C TYR A 15 23.81 1.38 12.93
N SER A 16 22.65 1.97 13.21
CA SER A 16 22.35 2.61 14.49
C SER A 16 21.07 1.98 14.99
N SER A 17 21.21 1.19 16.06
CA SER A 17 20.11 0.73 16.90
C SER A 17 19.55 1.94 17.61
N SER A 18 18.79 2.75 16.88
CA SER A 18 17.99 3.81 17.43
C SER A 18 16.60 3.23 17.56
N THR A 19 16.16 3.02 18.80
CA THR A 19 14.76 2.79 19.13
C THR A 19 13.98 4.00 18.64
N VAL A 20 13.60 3.97 17.36
CA VAL A 20 12.58 4.84 16.82
C VAL A 20 11.31 4.32 17.49
N GLN A 21 10.96 4.95 18.61
CA GLN A 21 9.58 5.02 19.07
C GLN A 21 8.81 5.72 17.95
N LEU A 22 8.50 4.93 16.92
CA LEU A 22 7.31 5.10 16.13
C LEU A 22 6.24 5.17 17.20
N ARG A 23 5.81 6.40 17.50
CA ARG A 23 4.47 6.65 17.98
C ARG A 23 3.57 6.12 16.87
N SER A 24 3.41 4.80 16.89
CA SER A 24 2.33 4.08 16.26
C SER A 24 1.13 4.68 16.95
N ARG A 25 0.60 5.78 16.40
CA ARG A 25 -0.84 5.97 16.44
C ARG A 25 -1.36 4.71 15.79
N GLN A 26 -1.62 3.71 16.62
CA GLN A 26 -2.64 2.71 16.38
C GLN A 26 -3.88 3.56 16.15
N HIS A 27 -4.06 4.00 14.91
CA HIS A 27 -5.41 4.13 14.43
C HIS A 27 -5.87 2.68 14.49
N GLU A 28 -6.53 2.31 15.59
CA GLU A 28 -7.42 1.16 15.62
C GLU A 28 -8.11 1.21 14.27
N ILE A 29 -7.73 0.29 13.38
CA ILE A 29 -8.36 0.28 12.08
C ILE A 29 -9.72 -0.33 12.33
N ARG A 30 -10.63 0.50 12.83
CA ARG A 30 -12.04 0.27 12.78
C ARG A 30 -12.37 0.28 11.30
N CYS A 31 -12.33 -0.91 10.71
CA CYS A 31 -13.03 -1.17 9.47
C CYS A 31 -14.52 -1.06 9.78
N GLU A 32 -14.99 0.17 9.97
CA GLU A 32 -16.41 0.41 10.18
C GLU A 32 -17.09 0.05 8.86
N SER A 33 -17.99 -0.93 8.95
CA SER A 33 -18.68 -1.59 7.85
C SER A 33 -19.33 -0.59 6.91
N GLY A 34 -18.61 -0.17 5.87
CA GLY A 34 -19.19 0.64 4.79
C GLY A 34 -18.24 1.55 4.04
N ARG A 35 -17.13 2.01 4.64
CA ARG A 35 -16.20 2.93 3.97
C ARG A 35 -14.76 2.44 4.01
N LEU A 36 -14.26 2.08 2.83
CA LEU A 36 -12.83 1.88 2.60
C LEU A 36 -12.13 3.24 2.70
N GLU A 37 -11.11 3.33 3.54
CA GLU A 37 -10.31 4.54 3.72
C GLU A 37 -8.84 4.27 3.47
N VAL A 38 -8.06 5.35 3.34
CA VAL A 38 -6.60 5.22 3.23
C VAL A 38 -6.07 4.68 4.55
N GLY A 39 -5.26 3.64 4.48
CA GLY A 39 -4.75 2.89 5.63
C GLY A 39 -5.53 1.62 5.94
N SER A 40 -6.78 1.47 5.47
CA SER A 40 -7.60 0.29 5.78
C SER A 40 -6.95 -1.01 5.26
N PRO A 41 -6.97 -2.11 6.06
CA PRO A 41 -6.55 -3.42 5.61
C PRO A 41 -7.60 -3.97 4.64
N VAL A 42 -7.11 -4.53 3.55
CA VAL A 42 -7.94 -5.12 2.50
C VAL A 42 -7.39 -6.49 2.14
N ILE A 43 -8.29 -7.40 1.77
CA ILE A 43 -7.96 -8.69 1.21
C ILE A 43 -8.38 -8.73 -0.25
N VAL A 44 -7.48 -9.19 -1.10
CA VAL A 44 -7.77 -9.45 -2.51
C VAL A 44 -8.65 -10.70 -2.58
N VAL A 45 -9.84 -10.57 -3.17
CA VAL A 45 -10.77 -11.69 -3.35
C VAL A 45 -10.59 -12.39 -4.68
N GLU A 46 -10.18 -11.66 -5.71
CA GLU A 46 -10.00 -12.17 -7.07
C GLU A 46 -8.76 -11.54 -7.70
N ALA A 47 -7.95 -12.36 -8.35
CA ALA A 47 -6.77 -11.91 -9.09
C ALA A 47 -7.19 -11.17 -10.38
N PRO A 48 -6.90 -9.86 -10.53
CA PRO A 48 -7.15 -9.16 -11.79
C PRO A 48 -6.29 -9.75 -12.91
N ARG A 49 -6.77 -9.87 -14.15
CA ARG A 49 -5.94 -10.36 -15.27
C ARG A 49 -4.76 -9.44 -15.61
N MET A 50 -4.96 -8.14 -15.44
CA MET A 50 -3.98 -7.09 -15.74
C MET A 50 -3.97 -6.09 -14.58
N ILE A 51 -2.78 -5.72 -14.12
CA ILE A 51 -2.58 -4.77 -13.02
C ILE A 51 -1.70 -3.61 -13.49
N LYS A 52 -1.87 -2.43 -12.92
CA LYS A 52 -0.97 -1.30 -13.16
C LYS A 52 -0.08 -1.08 -11.95
N THR A 53 1.22 -0.87 -12.17
CA THR A 53 2.14 -0.49 -11.10
C THR A 53 1.96 0.99 -10.76
N ALA A 54 2.00 1.35 -9.48
CA ALA A 54 1.94 2.73 -9.02
C ALA A 54 3.30 3.47 -9.13
N ALA A 55 4.11 3.14 -10.14
CA ALA A 55 5.41 3.77 -10.40
C ALA A 55 5.24 5.09 -11.19
N SER A 56 6.32 5.88 -11.29
CA SER A 56 6.32 7.14 -12.04
C SER A 56 5.90 6.97 -13.51
N VAL A 57 6.18 5.81 -14.10
CA VAL A 57 5.67 5.38 -15.41
C VAL A 57 4.78 4.16 -15.18
N PRO A 58 3.44 4.30 -15.25
CA PRO A 58 2.53 3.20 -15.01
C PRO A 58 2.53 2.23 -16.19
N CYS A 59 3.12 1.05 -15.99
CA CYS A 59 3.07 -0.04 -16.96
C CYS A 59 1.90 -0.97 -16.66
N LEU A 60 1.20 -1.41 -17.72
CA LEU A 60 0.21 -2.47 -17.63
C LEU A 60 0.96 -3.81 -17.59
N LEU A 61 0.82 -4.54 -16.49
CA LEU A 61 1.51 -5.79 -16.26
C LEU A 61 0.49 -6.93 -16.24
N VAL A 62 0.81 -8.02 -16.93
CA VAL A 62 0.04 -9.26 -16.81
C VAL A 62 0.20 -9.76 -15.37
N ASN A 63 -0.91 -10.14 -14.74
CA ASN A 63 -0.87 -10.69 -13.40
C ASN A 63 -0.35 -12.13 -13.45
N SER A 64 0.96 -12.29 -13.66
CA SER A 64 1.67 -13.56 -13.62
C SER A 64 1.94 -14.00 -12.17
N GLY A 65 0.89 -14.02 -11.34
CA GLY A 65 0.97 -14.36 -9.91
C GLY A 65 1.48 -13.24 -9.00
N LEU A 66 1.42 -11.98 -9.45
CA LEU A 66 1.81 -10.81 -8.66
C LEU A 66 0.77 -10.44 -7.61
N VAL A 67 -0.49 -10.73 -7.91
CA VAL A 67 -1.63 -10.50 -7.05
C VAL A 67 -2.47 -11.76 -7.09
N ASN A 68 -2.48 -12.49 -5.98
CA ASN A 68 -3.24 -13.72 -5.84
C ASN A 68 -4.48 -13.47 -4.97
N PRO A 69 -5.56 -14.24 -5.17
CA PRO A 69 -6.68 -14.22 -4.22
C PRO A 69 -6.17 -14.67 -2.85
N GLY A 70 -6.56 -13.95 -1.80
CA GLY A 70 -6.07 -14.14 -0.43
C GLY A 70 -4.93 -13.20 -0.04
N ASP A 71 -4.32 -12.48 -0.98
CA ASP A 71 -3.30 -11.50 -0.64
C ASP A 71 -3.88 -10.37 0.21
N VAL A 72 -3.21 -10.07 1.33
CA VAL A 72 -3.61 -9.00 2.24
C VAL A 72 -2.70 -7.79 2.00
N GLY A 73 -3.32 -6.62 1.92
CA GLY A 73 -2.63 -5.36 1.72
C GLY A 73 -3.26 -4.21 2.50
N ARG A 74 -2.70 -3.02 2.28
CA ARG A 74 -3.24 -1.77 2.81
C ARG A 74 -3.47 -0.76 1.71
N ILE A 75 -4.55 0.00 1.84
CA ILE A 75 -4.82 1.10 0.93
C ILE A 75 -3.82 2.24 1.17
N VAL A 76 -3.12 2.67 0.13
CA VAL A 76 -2.19 3.81 0.15
C VAL A 76 -2.85 5.09 -0.32
N SER A 77 -3.67 5.04 -1.36
CA SER A 77 -4.35 6.22 -1.88
C SER A 77 -5.60 5.85 -2.69
N ARG A 78 -6.59 6.75 -2.66
CA ARG A 78 -7.76 6.70 -3.55
C ARG A 78 -7.43 7.32 -4.89
N LYS A 79 -7.84 6.67 -5.97
CA LYS A 79 -7.84 7.23 -7.33
C LYS A 79 -9.29 7.40 -7.81
N PRO A 80 -9.51 8.30 -8.79
CA PRO A 80 -10.82 8.40 -9.42
C PRO A 80 -11.21 7.09 -10.11
N LYS A 81 -12.52 6.86 -10.32
CA LYS A 81 -13.11 5.65 -10.94
C LYS A 81 -12.98 4.36 -10.11
N ASP A 82 -13.07 4.47 -8.79
CA ASP A 82 -13.01 3.31 -7.87
C ASP A 82 -11.74 2.46 -8.01
N VAL A 83 -10.67 3.09 -8.48
CA VAL A 83 -9.32 2.52 -8.52
C VAL A 83 -8.61 2.90 -7.22
N TRP A 84 -7.89 1.96 -6.63
CA TRP A 84 -7.21 2.15 -5.36
C TRP A 84 -5.76 1.71 -5.49
N ALA A 85 -4.84 2.50 -4.93
CA ALA A 85 -3.47 2.07 -4.78
C ALA A 85 -3.38 1.19 -3.54
N VAL A 86 -3.14 -0.10 -3.73
CA VAL A 86 -3.00 -1.08 -2.66
C VAL A 86 -1.54 -1.50 -2.58
N ARG A 87 -0.98 -1.42 -1.38
CA ARG A 87 0.37 -1.91 -1.09
C ARG A 87 0.28 -3.34 -0.57
N LEU A 88 0.82 -4.23 -1.38
CA LEU A 88 1.03 -5.65 -1.10
C LEU A 88 2.50 -5.87 -0.72
N ALA A 89 2.84 -7.09 -0.30
CA ALA A 89 4.21 -7.47 0.01
C ALA A 89 5.17 -7.28 -1.18
N ILE A 90 4.69 -7.55 -2.40
CA ILE A 90 5.49 -7.48 -3.63
C ILE A 90 5.67 -6.03 -4.12
N GLY A 91 4.71 -5.15 -3.83
CA GLY A 91 4.75 -3.78 -4.33
C GLY A 91 3.43 -3.04 -4.17
N THR A 92 3.34 -1.85 -4.79
CA THR A 92 2.12 -1.04 -4.80
C THR A 92 1.49 -1.07 -6.18
N TYR A 93 0.24 -1.51 -6.24
CA TYR A 93 -0.51 -1.72 -7.47
C TYR A 93 -1.83 -0.95 -7.45
N LEU A 94 -2.30 -0.58 -8.63
CA LEU A 94 -3.63 -0.01 -8.82
C LEU A 94 -4.62 -1.16 -9.04
N ILE A 95 -5.55 -1.32 -8.10
CA ILE A 95 -6.54 -2.38 -8.08
C ILE A 95 -7.93 -1.73 -7.99
N ASP A 96 -8.88 -2.20 -8.79
CA ASP A 96 -10.27 -1.75 -8.71
C ASP A 96 -10.94 -2.27 -7.43
N ALA A 97 -11.88 -1.50 -6.88
CA ALA A 97 -12.66 -1.87 -5.67
C ALA A 97 -13.38 -3.22 -5.76
N LYS A 98 -13.62 -3.75 -6.97
CA LYS A 98 -14.28 -5.04 -7.19
C LYS A 98 -13.40 -6.26 -6.84
N TYR A 99 -12.07 -6.10 -6.87
CA TYR A 99 -11.14 -7.21 -6.67
C TYR A 99 -10.69 -7.38 -5.22
N PHE A 100 -11.08 -6.47 -4.32
CA PHE A 100 -10.70 -6.55 -2.92
C PHE A 100 -11.88 -6.22 -2.00
N LYS A 101 -11.79 -6.67 -0.75
CA LYS A 101 -12.78 -6.39 0.30
C LYS A 101 -12.08 -5.87 1.55
N PRO A 102 -12.75 -5.02 2.35
CA PRO A 102 -12.23 -4.65 3.67
C PRO A 102 -12.06 -5.90 4.52
N LEU A 103 -10.93 -6.01 5.20
CA LEU A 103 -10.68 -7.09 6.14
C LEU A 103 -11.26 -6.64 7.49
N LEU A 104 -12.41 -7.20 7.87
CA LEU A 104 -12.99 -7.05 9.20
C LEU A 104 -12.28 -8.05 10.11
N LEU A 105 -11.38 -7.57 10.95
CA LEU A 105 -10.95 -8.33 12.11
C LEU A 105 -11.99 -8.02 13.19
N ASP A 106 -12.92 -8.95 13.40
CA ASP A 106 -13.69 -8.95 14.63
C ASP A 106 -12.70 -9.33 15.75
N ASP A 107 -12.09 -8.32 16.37
CA ASP A 107 -11.33 -8.45 17.61
C ASP A 107 -12.29 -8.79 18.76
N ALA A 108 -12.89 -9.99 18.70
CA ALA A 108 -13.79 -10.49 19.71
C ALA A 108 -13.76 -12.01 19.72
N GLN A 109 -12.77 -12.58 20.41
CA GLN A 109 -12.94 -13.87 21.09
C GLN A 109 -11.88 -14.04 22.20
N HIS A 110 -12.34 -13.71 23.42
CA HIS A 110 -12.01 -14.22 24.77
C HIS A 110 -10.57 -14.60 25.14
#